data_AF-A0A4R8UDB9-F1
#
_entry.id   AF-A0A4R8UDB9-F1
#
_cell.length_a   1.000
_cell.length_b   1.000
_cell.length_c   1.000
_cell.angle_alpha   90.00
_cell.angle_beta   90.00
_cell.angle_gamma   90.00
#
_symmetry.space_group_name_H-M   'P 1'
#
loop_
_entity.id
_entity.type
_entity.pdbx_description
1 polymer ?
#
loop_
_entity_poly.entity_id
_entity_poly.type
_entity_poly.pdbx_seq_one_letter_code
_entity_poly.pdbx_strand_id
1 'polypeptide(L)' 'MIDNYDSVDVFIGVDVGKGEHHAVALDRAGKQLFDKALPNEES' A
#
# COMPACT_ATOMS: atom_id res chain seq x y z
N MET A 1 11.46 -15.70 -7.56
CA MET A 1 10.24 -15.50 -6.73
C MET A 1 10.66 -14.65 -5.55
N ILE A 2 9.77 -13.86 -4.95
CA ILE A 2 10.10 -13.12 -3.72
C ILE A 2 10.21 -14.15 -2.60
N ASP A 3 11.36 -14.23 -1.95
CA ASP A 3 11.56 -15.14 -0.83
C ASP A 3 10.60 -14.77 0.31
N ASN A 4 10.08 -15.79 1.00
CA ASN A 4 9.14 -15.65 2.11
C ASN A 4 7.82 -14.92 1.74
N TYR A 5 7.39 -14.99 0.47
CA TYR A 5 6.09 -14.46 0.05
C TYR A 5 4.91 -14.98 0.91
N ASP A 6 5.01 -16.22 1.37
CA ASP A 6 3.97 -16.85 2.20
C ASP A 6 3.86 -16.29 3.62
N SER A 7 4.86 -15.54 4.11
CA SER A 7 4.80 -14.85 5.40
C SER A 7 4.33 -13.40 5.31
N VAL A 8 4.00 -12.89 4.11
CA VAL A 8 3.50 -11.52 3.94
C VAL A 8 2.03 -11.47 4.31
N ASP A 9 1.67 -10.75 5.37
CA ASP A 9 0.27 -10.61 5.80
C ASP A 9 -0.50 -9.50 5.05
N VAL A 10 0.20 -8.44 4.64
CA VAL A 10 -0.38 -7.26 4.02
C VAL A 10 0.45 -6.83 2.81
N PHE A 11 -0.23 -6.57 1.70
CA PHE A 11 0.34 -5.97 0.51
C PHE A 11 -0.04 -4.49 0.46
N ILE A 12 0.96 -3.61 0.32
CA ILE A 12 0.74 -2.17 0.23
C ILE A 12 1.13 -1.71 -1.18
N GLY A 13 0.17 -1.11 -1.88
CA GLY A 13 0.42 -0.36 -3.10
C GLY A 13 0.44 1.13 -2.78
N VAL A 14 1.47 1.83 -3.25
CA VAL A 14 1.59 3.29 -3.09
C VAL A 14 1.67 3.91 -4.49
N ASP A 15 0.78 4.85 -4.75
CA ASP A 15 0.82 5.73 -5.92
C ASP A 15 1.28 7.12 -5.48
N VAL A 16 2.37 7.60 -6.06
CA VAL A 16 3.05 8.84 -5.66
C VAL A 16 2.91 9.86 -6.79
N GLY A 17 1.93 10.75 -6.66
CA GLY A 17 1.75 11.90 -7.53
C GLY A 17 2.50 13.14 -7.06
N LYS A 18 2.54 14.19 -7.91
CA LYS A 18 3.20 15.47 -7.60
C LYS A 18 2.47 16.32 -6.53
N GLY A 19 1.20 16.03 -6.26
CA GLY A 19 0.35 16.83 -5.37
C GLY A 19 -0.29 16.01 -4.26
N GLU A 20 -0.71 14.79 -4.58
CA GLU A 20 -1.27 13.84 -3.63
C GLU A 20 -0.61 12.48 -3.81
N HIS A 21 -0.50 11.75 -2.71
CA HIS A 21 -0.10 10.35 -2.70
C HIS A 21 -1.29 9.52 -2.26
N HIS A 22 -1.36 8.28 -2.71
CA HIS A 22 -2.46 7.39 -2.37
C HIS A 22 -1.92 6.01 -2.00
N ALA A 23 -2.46 5.42 -0.94
CA ALA A 23 -2.11 4.07 -0.54
C ALA A 23 -3.32 3.17 -0.46
N VAL A 24 -3.14 1.94 -0.93
CA VAL A 24 -4.07 0.84 -0.78
C VAL A 24 -3.36 -0.31 -0.09
N ALA A 25 -4.00 -0.91 0.91
CA ALA A 25 -3.51 -2.11 1.55
C ALA A 25 -4.53 -3.24 1.44
N LEU A 26 -4.06 -4.43 1.06
CA LEU A 26 -4.86 -5.65 1.00
C LEU A 26 -4.27 -6.71 1.94
N ASP A 27 -5.12 -7.52 2.57
CA ASP A 27 -4.66 -8.76 3.22
C ASP A 27 -4.35 -9.86 2.19
N ARG A 28 -3.84 -11.00 2.66
CA ARG A 28 -3.56 -12.18 1.82
C ARG A 28 -4.77 -12.72 1.05
N ALA A 29 -5.99 -12.51 1.54
CA ALA A 29 -7.22 -12.92 0.88
C ALA A 29 -7.71 -11.88 -0.14
N GLY A 30 -7.00 -10.77 -0.30
CA GLY A 30 -7.35 -9.65 -1.17
C GLY A 30 -8.37 -8.69 -0.56
N LYS A 31 -8.68 -8.81 0.73
CA LYS A 31 -9.58 -7.88 1.40
C LYS A 31 -8.88 -6.54 1.58
N GLN A 32 -9.56 -5.48 1.19
CA GLN A 32 -9.08 -4.12 1.42
C GLN A 32 -9.08 -3.78 2.92
N LEU A 33 -7.89 -3.43 3.43
CA LEU A 33 -7.64 -2.98 4.79
C LEU A 33 -7.47 -1.47 4.87
N PHE A 34 -6.97 -0.85 3.81
CA PHE A 34 -6.71 0.58 3.71
C PHE A 34 -6.90 1.06 2.28
N ASP A 35 -7.44 2.27 2.11
CA ASP A 35 -7.70 2.92 0.82
C ASP A 35 -7.91 4.42 1.04
N LYS A 36 -6.82 5.18 1.10
CA LYS A 36 -6.86 6.62 1.39
C LYS A 36 -5.69 7.37 0.76
N ALA A 37 -5.90 8.67 0.54
CA ALA A 37 -4.82 9.61 0.30
C ALA A 37 -3.86 9.68 1.51
N LEU A 38 -2.57 9.76 1.23
CA LEU A 38 -1.53 10.01 2.20
C LEU A 38 -1.19 11.51 2.23
N PRO A 39 -0.79 12.07 3.39
CA PRO A 39 -0.29 13.43 3.46
C PRO A 39 0.91 13.65 2.52
N ASN A 40 0.90 14.74 1.78
CA ASN A 40 2.02 15.17 0.95
C ASN A 40 2.92 16.12 1.76
N GLU A 41 3.72 15.57 2.66
CA GLU A 41 4.72 16.33 3.44
C GLU A 41 6.09 16.23 2.77
N GLU A 42 6.22 16.84 1.58
CA GLU A 42 7.52 17.06 0.95
C GLU A 42 8.11 18.37 1.50
N SER A 43 8.85 18.28 2.60
CA SER A 43 9.59 19.41 3.20
C SER A 43 10.98 19.60 2.59
#